data_AF-A0A0Q6MQA2-F1
#
_entry.id   AF-A0A0Q6MQA2-F1
#
_cell.length_a   1.000
_cell.length_b   1.000
_cell.length_c   1.000
_cell.angle_alpha   90.00
_cell.angle_beta   90.00
_cell.angle_gamma   90.00
#
_symmetry.space_group_name_H-M   'P 1'
#
loop_
_entity.id
_entity.type
_entity.pdbx_description
1 polymer ?
#
loop_
_entity_poly.entity_id
_entity_poly.type
_entity_poly.pdbx_seq_one_letter_code
_entity_poly.pdbx_strand_id
1 'polypeptide(L)' 'MRSMLRAAGCLCLAVLGGCSAWAPPQPWEKGQLARPEMTMGGDALGDRYAQHIYASKESAAGGYGVGGGGCGCN' A
#
# COMPACT_ATOMS: atom_id res chain seq x y z
N MET A 1 -16.94 -31.01 28.82
CA MET A 1 -16.14 -29.77 28.98
C MET A 1 -14.77 -29.83 28.32
N ARG A 2 -13.90 -30.80 28.64
CA ARG A 2 -12.54 -30.91 28.03
C ARG A 2 -12.54 -31.13 26.51
N SER A 3 -13.47 -31.93 25.98
CA SER A 3 -13.61 -32.12 24.52
C SER A 3 -14.11 -30.87 23.79
N MET A 4 -14.96 -30.06 24.44
CA MET A 4 -15.44 -28.79 23.87
C MET A 4 -14.32 -27.75 23.84
N LEU A 5 -13.47 -27.72 24.87
CA LEU A 5 -12.31 -26.81 24.92
C LEU A 5 -11.27 -27.15 23.83
N ARG A 6 -11.07 -28.45 23.55
CA ARG A 6 -10.21 -28.93 22.46
C ARG A 6 -10.77 -28.55 21.07
N ALA A 7 -12.08 -28.74 20.87
CA ALA A 7 -12.74 -28.38 19.62
C ALA A 7 -12.66 -26.86 19.34
N ALA A 8 -12.88 -26.03 20.38
CA ALA A 8 -12.74 -24.59 20.28
C ALA A 8 -11.30 -24.16 19.95
N GLY A 9 -10.30 -24.82 20.53
CA GLY A 9 -8.88 -24.57 20.23
C GLY A 9 -8.52 -24.83 18.76
N CYS A 10 -8.98 -25.96 18.19
CA CYS A 10 -8.74 -26.27 16.78
C CYS A 10 -9.43 -25.27 15.84
N LEU A 11 -10.64 -24.82 16.18
CA LEU A 11 -11.36 -23.83 15.37
C LEU A 11 -10.65 -22.47 15.36
N CYS A 12 -10.16 -22.00 16.51
CA CYS A 12 -9.38 -20.75 16.58
C CYS A 12 -8.12 -20.79 15.72
N LEU A 13 -7.42 -21.94 15.69
CA LEU A 13 -6.21 -22.10 14.87
C LEU A 13 -6.50 -22.08 13.37
N ALA A 14 -7.65 -22.63 12.96
CA ALA A 14 -8.06 -22.63 11.55
C ALA A 14 -8.36 -21.22 11.01
N VAL A 15 -8.85 -20.30 11.84
CA VAL A 15 -9.17 -18.92 11.44
C VAL A 15 -7.91 -18.03 11.34
N LEU A 16 -6.80 -18.43 11.96
CA LEU A 16 -5.53 -17.71 11.89
C LEU A 16 -4.70 -18.04 10.64
N GLY A 17 -5.07 -19.08 9.89
CA GLY A 17 -4.52 -19.34 8.56
C GLY A 17 -5.02 -18.29 7.59
N GLY A 18 -4.17 -17.31 7.24
CA GLY A 18 -4.50 -16.28 6.26
C GLY A 18 -4.79 -16.85 4.86
N CYS A 19 -4.68 -16.02 3.81
CA CYS A 19 -4.97 -16.43 2.43
C CYS A 19 -3.94 -17.41 1.80
N SER A 20 -3.19 -18.16 2.60
CA SER A 20 -2.22 -19.16 2.12
C SER A 20 -2.86 -20.38 1.45
N ALA A 21 -4.19 -20.53 1.55
CA ALA A 21 -4.95 -21.58 0.88
C ALA A 21 -5.20 -21.29 -0.62
N TRP A 22 -4.83 -20.12 -1.12
CA TRP A 22 -5.01 -19.77 -2.53
C TRP A 22 -3.85 -20.31 -3.37
N ALA A 23 -4.19 -20.84 -4.55
CA ALA A 23 -3.19 -21.23 -5.52
C ALA A 23 -2.40 -19.99 -5.97
N PRO A 24 -1.06 -20.05 -6.01
CA PRO A 24 -0.27 -18.95 -6.54
C PRO A 24 -0.60 -18.74 -8.03
N PRO A 25 -0.51 -17.49 -8.53
CA PRO A 25 -0.75 -17.19 -9.94
C PRO A 25 0.25 -17.94 -10.83
N GLN A 26 -0.20 -18.33 -12.01
CA GLN A 26 0.63 -19.02 -12.98
C GLN A 26 1.75 -18.11 -13.51
N PRO A 27 2.90 -18.64 -13.97
CA PRO A 27 4.03 -17.82 -14.41
C PRO A 27 3.69 -16.79 -15.50
N TRP A 28 2.72 -17.09 -16.37
CA TRP A 28 2.27 -16.21 -17.46
C TRP A 28 1.23 -15.17 -17.02
N GLU A 29 0.62 -15.30 -15.85
CA GLU A 29 -0.34 -14.32 -15.29
C GLU A 29 0.38 -13.11 -14.68
N LYS A 30 1.69 -13.22 -14.45
CA LYS A 30 2.52 -12.16 -13.87
C LYS A 30 2.56 -10.87 -14.69
N GLY A 31 2.29 -10.93 -15.99
CA GLY A 31 2.27 -9.74 -16.86
C GLY A 31 1.25 -8.67 -16.42
N GLN A 32 0.16 -9.07 -15.76
CA GLN A 32 -0.86 -8.13 -15.26
C GLN A 32 -0.62 -7.68 -13.81
N LEU A 33 0.26 -8.38 -13.07
CA LEU A 33 0.48 -8.16 -11.64
C LEU A 33 1.59 -7.14 -11.34
N ALA A 34 2.42 -6.80 -12.32
CA ALA A 34 3.57 -5.92 -12.14
C ALA A 34 3.75 -4.97 -13.34
N ARG A 35 2.69 -4.23 -13.67
CA ARG A 35 2.76 -3.22 -14.73
C ARG A 35 3.68 -2.07 -14.29
N PRO A 36 4.48 -1.47 -15.20
CA PRO A 36 5.37 -0.36 -14.86
C PRO A 36 4.65 0.81 -14.18
N GLU A 37 3.42 1.10 -14.60
CA GLU A 37 2.59 2.17 -14.04
C GLU A 37 2.15 1.92 -12.58
N MET A 38 2.20 0.67 -12.10
CA MET A 38 1.88 0.31 -10.70
C MET A 38 3.07 0.51 -9.75
N THR A 39 4.25 0.83 -10.29
CA THR A 39 5.43 1.15 -9.46
C THR A 39 5.24 2.48 -8.73
N MET A 40 5.91 2.65 -7.59
CA MET A 40 6.00 3.97 -6.96
C MET A 40 6.73 4.90 -7.93
N GLY A 41 6.12 6.03 -8.30
CA GLY A 41 6.64 6.89 -9.34
C GLY A 41 6.26 6.49 -10.78
N GLY A 42 5.40 5.48 -10.95
CA GLY A 42 4.98 4.96 -12.26
C GLY A 42 4.11 5.91 -13.07
N ASP A 43 3.49 6.91 -12.43
CA ASP A 43 2.72 7.98 -13.05
C ASP A 43 3.25 9.36 -12.63
N ALA A 44 4.25 9.84 -13.37
CA ALA A 44 4.88 11.13 -13.10
C ALA A 44 3.91 12.33 -13.19
N LEU A 45 2.82 12.21 -13.95
CA LEU A 45 1.82 13.28 -14.07
C LEU A 45 0.90 13.26 -12.85
N GLY A 46 0.39 12.09 -12.48
CA GLY A 46 -0.40 11.89 -11.26
C GLY A 46 0.36 12.34 -10.01
N ASP A 47 1.64 12.01 -9.91
CA ASP A 47 2.50 12.42 -8.80
C ASP A 47 2.64 13.94 -8.72
N ARG A 48 2.82 14.63 -9.86
CA ARG A 48 2.87 16.10 -9.91
C ARG A 48 1.55 16.73 -9.49
N TYR A 49 0.42 16.17 -9.91
CA TYR A 49 -0.89 16.64 -9.49
C TYR A 49 -1.13 16.45 -7.99
N ALA A 50 -0.81 15.27 -7.46
CA ALA A 50 -0.91 14.98 -6.03
C ALA A 50 -0.06 15.97 -5.22
N GLN A 51 1.16 16.25 -5.69
CA GLN A 51 2.05 17.25 -5.10
C GLN A 51 1.50 18.66 -5.12
N HIS A 52 0.94 19.08 -6.25
CA HIS A 52 0.34 20.40 -6.35
C HIS A 52 -0.83 20.55 -5.37
N ILE A 53 -1.70 19.54 -5.29
CA ILE A 53 -2.84 19.55 -4.37
C ILE A 53 -2.36 19.58 -2.92
N TYR A 54 -1.37 18.75 -2.57
CA TYR A 54 -0.82 18.67 -1.22
C TYR A 54 -0.20 20.02 -0.79
N ALA A 55 0.64 20.62 -1.64
CA ALA A 55 1.24 21.92 -1.37
C ALA A 55 0.19 23.04 -1.20
N SER A 56 -0.88 23.01 -2.02
CA SER A 56 -1.95 24.00 -1.94
C SER A 56 -2.84 23.85 -0.69
N LYS A 57 -3.04 22.62 -0.20
CA LYS A 57 -3.93 22.36 0.95
C LYS A 57 -3.21 22.46 2.28
N GLU A 58 -1.99 21.95 2.36
CA GLU A 58 -1.25 21.84 3.61
C GLU A 58 -0.36 23.06 3.89
N SER A 59 -0.42 24.10 3.03
CA SER A 59 0.55 25.21 3.01
C SER A 59 2.00 24.72 3.03
N ALA A 60 2.23 23.51 2.51
CA ALA A 60 3.52 22.83 2.53
C ALA A 60 4.36 23.33 1.36
N ALA A 61 5.17 24.36 1.59
CA ALA A 61 6.16 24.80 0.62
C ALA A 61 7.33 23.79 0.57
N GLY A 62 7.51 23.09 -0.56
CA GLY A 62 8.68 22.23 -0.79
C GLY A 62 8.44 20.87 -1.46
N GLY A 63 7.22 20.34 -1.45
CA GLY A 63 6.90 19.05 -2.07
C GLY A 63 7.72 17.85 -1.53
N TYR A 64 7.75 16.73 -2.27
CA TYR A 64 8.42 15.46 -1.92
C TYR A 64 9.96 15.53 -1.93
N GLY A 65 10.58 16.69 -2.22
CA GLY A 65 12.02 16.90 -2.28
C GLY A 65 12.53 17.86 -1.21
N VAL A 66 13.81 17.75 -0.84
CA VAL A 66 14.49 18.69 0.06
C VAL A 66 15.40 19.63 -0.74
N GLY A 67 15.14 20.93 -0.62
CA GLY A 67 16.02 22.02 -1.08
C GLY A 67 15.21 23.17 -1.67
N GLY A 68 15.32 24.42 -1.25
CA GLY A 68 16.15 25.10 -0.28
C GLY A 68 15.54 26.50 -0.07
N GLY A 69 15.93 27.19 1.01
CA GLY A 69 15.25 28.35 1.57
C GLY A 69 14.72 29.42 0.61
N GLY A 70 13.47 29.83 0.84
CA GLY A 70 12.82 31.00 0.24
C GLY A 70 11.58 31.35 1.08
N CYS A 71 11.32 32.65 1.31
CA CYS A 71 10.88 33.25 2.58
C CYS A 71 9.59 32.82 3.29
N GLY A 72 8.95 31.69 2.97
CA GLY A 72 8.01 31.01 3.88
C GLY A 72 6.93 31.88 4.52
N CYS A 73 6.41 32.89 3.81
CA CYS A 73 5.40 33.77 4.37
C CYS A 73 4.03 33.08 4.32
N ASN A 74 3.75 32.40 5.42
CA ASN A 74 2.49 32.50 6.18
C ASN A 74 1.98 33.96 6.17
#